data_AF-A0A6B1CP06-F1
#
_entry.id   AF-A0A6B1CP06-F1
#
_cell.length_a   1.000
_cell.length_b   1.000
_cell.length_c   1.000
_cell.angle_alpha   90.00
_cell.angle_beta   90.00
_cell.angle_gamma   90.00
#
_symmetry.space_group_name_H-M   'P 1'
#
loop_
_entity.id
_entity.type
_entity.pdbx_description
1 polymer ?
#
loop_
_entity_poly.entity_id
_entity_poly.type
_entity_poly.pdbx_seq_one_letter_code
_entity_poly.pdbx_strand_id
1 'polypeptide(L)'
;MRSLFVLIFALSLIACGDGDRQPENQSSNPLYPSDPEQVQRGQIVTGEGSVGSEAEVVIIDAERLVVLARAPVDDQGGFVVSVPQRPSYWLGVSGPYMTTYINTAFAFTGEAITVGEPPRAQAAGKAAQVVGILGDVNNDNQVDIADALLVLLYTLERASFVAPNQGNIALGDVNEDGQIDIADVLLIMTYIANPLDPTLPDEIGLAADPDRAVLIVLYGTTGGDNWEDNTNWLSEVPLNEWYGVTTDYEGRVTSLELTENQLTGPIPETLGQLKSLHTLWL
;
A
#
# COMPACT_ATOMS: atom_id res chain seq x y z
N MET A 1 14.33 18.41 -1.92
CA MET A 1 13.92 19.39 -0.87
C MET A 1 12.55 20.04 -1.08
N ARG A 2 11.72 19.62 -2.05
CA ARG A 2 10.31 20.05 -2.17
C ARG A 2 9.27 18.96 -1.82
N SER A 3 9.68 17.71 -1.64
CA SER A 3 8.77 16.60 -1.24
C SER A 3 8.69 16.33 0.27
N LEU A 4 9.57 16.93 1.09
CA LEU A 4 9.54 16.75 2.55
C LEU A 4 8.59 17.74 3.27
N PHE A 5 8.17 18.81 2.57
CA PHE A 5 7.29 19.85 3.13
C PHE A 5 5.80 19.56 2.92
N VAL A 6 5.43 18.66 2.00
CA VAL A 6 4.03 18.30 1.71
C VAL A 6 3.52 17.23 2.69
N LEU A 7 4.38 16.29 3.09
CA LEU A 7 4.02 15.21 4.03
C LEU A 7 3.75 15.74 5.46
N ILE A 8 4.52 16.74 5.91
CA ILE A 8 4.29 17.41 7.21
C ILE A 8 3.05 18.31 7.16
N PHE A 9 2.70 18.88 5.99
CA PHE A 9 1.49 19.71 5.85
C PHE A 9 0.20 18.88 5.84
N ALA A 10 0.20 17.69 5.23
CA ALA A 10 -0.94 16.77 5.23
C ALA A 10 -1.26 16.24 6.65
N LEU A 11 -0.23 15.90 7.43
CA LEU A 11 -0.39 15.46 8.82
C LEU A 11 -0.75 16.59 9.79
N SER A 12 -0.33 17.83 9.52
CA SER A 12 -0.74 18.98 10.33
C SER A 12 -2.24 19.31 10.27
N LEU A 13 -2.95 18.74 9.29
CA LEU A 13 -4.40 18.89 9.10
C LEU A 13 -5.21 17.72 9.69
N ILE A 14 -4.56 16.63 10.09
CA ILE A 14 -5.19 15.50 10.81
C ILE A 14 -5.13 15.75 12.33
N ALA A 15 -4.16 16.55 12.80
CA ALA A 15 -3.90 16.73 14.24
C ALA A 15 -4.48 18.02 14.88
N CYS A 16 -5.34 18.79 14.22
CA CYS A 16 -5.94 19.97 14.87
C CYS A 16 -7.45 20.01 14.65
N GLY A 17 -8.19 19.50 15.64
CA GLY A 17 -9.56 19.92 15.86
C GLY A 17 -9.57 21.41 16.18
N ASP A 18 -10.06 22.21 15.25
CA ASP A 18 -10.62 23.52 15.56
C ASP A 18 -12.04 23.51 14.99
N GLY A 19 -13.00 23.29 15.91
CA GLY A 19 -14.38 23.66 15.67
C GLY A 19 -14.47 25.13 15.26
N ASP A 20 -15.46 25.46 14.45
CA ASP A 20 -15.75 26.80 13.90
C ASP A 20 -15.06 27.20 12.58
N ARG A 21 -15.10 26.36 11.55
CA ARG A 21 -15.10 26.88 10.17
C ARG A 21 -16.33 26.41 9.40
N GLN A 22 -17.21 27.38 9.09
CA GLN A 22 -18.24 27.20 8.06
C GLN A 22 -17.59 26.75 6.75
N PRO A 23 -18.27 25.94 5.91
CA PRO A 23 -17.74 25.52 4.63
C PRO A 23 -17.49 26.76 3.77
N GLU A 24 -16.21 27.09 3.53
CA GLU A 24 -15.83 28.09 2.55
C GLU A 24 -16.38 27.64 1.19
N ASN A 25 -17.21 28.50 0.59
CA ASN A 25 -17.77 28.30 -0.73
C ASN A 25 -16.63 28.24 -1.76
N GLN A 26 -16.22 27.02 -2.13
CA GLN A 26 -15.07 26.73 -2.99
C GLN A 26 -15.23 27.18 -4.45
N SER A 27 -16.33 27.86 -4.83
CA SER A 27 -16.58 28.25 -6.24
C SER A 27 -15.67 29.36 -6.79
N SER A 28 -14.65 29.80 -6.03
CA SER A 28 -13.77 30.91 -6.41
C SER A 28 -12.28 30.58 -6.44
N ASN A 29 -11.87 29.31 -6.28
CA ASN A 29 -10.45 28.93 -6.42
C ASN A 29 -10.04 28.84 -7.92
N PRO A 30 -9.17 29.72 -8.45
CA PRO A 30 -8.89 29.81 -9.89
C PRO A 30 -8.07 28.65 -10.47
N LEU A 31 -7.59 27.73 -9.62
CA LEU A 31 -6.79 26.58 -10.01
C LEU A 31 -7.61 25.39 -10.52
N TYR A 32 -8.94 25.43 -10.40
CA TYR A 32 -9.81 24.32 -10.75
C TYR A 32 -11.01 24.82 -11.58
N PRO A 33 -11.07 24.55 -12.90
CA PRO A 33 -12.29 24.74 -13.67
C PRO A 33 -13.38 23.77 -13.18
N SER A 34 -14.63 24.08 -13.53
CA SER A 34 -15.83 23.33 -13.14
C SER A 34 -15.89 21.93 -13.76
N ASP A 35 -15.05 21.02 -13.25
CA ASP A 35 -15.18 19.59 -13.50
C ASP A 35 -16.51 19.10 -12.90
N PRO A 36 -17.19 18.11 -13.51
CA PRO A 36 -18.41 17.55 -12.94
C PRO A 36 -18.11 17.01 -11.54
N GLU A 37 -18.89 17.40 -10.53
CA GLU A 37 -18.67 16.93 -9.16
C GLU A 37 -19.08 15.46 -8.98
N GLN A 38 -18.28 14.71 -8.25
CA GLN A 38 -18.65 13.40 -7.70
C GLN A 38 -19.26 13.59 -6.32
N VAL A 39 -20.44 13.01 -6.11
CA VAL A 39 -21.16 13.05 -4.83
C VAL A 39 -21.17 11.66 -4.21
N GLN A 40 -20.65 11.52 -3.00
CA GLN A 40 -20.82 10.31 -2.19
C GLN A 40 -21.77 10.59 -1.04
N ARG A 41 -22.73 9.68 -0.85
CA ARG A 41 -23.55 9.59 0.35
C ARG A 41 -23.17 8.30 1.07
N GLY A 42 -23.01 8.35 2.37
CA GLY A 42 -22.64 7.15 3.13
C GLY A 42 -23.14 7.21 4.55
N GLN A 43 -22.99 6.08 5.25
CA GLN A 43 -23.36 5.95 6.64
C GLN A 43 -22.24 5.24 7.39
N ILE A 44 -21.65 5.92 8.35
CA ILE A 44 -20.60 5.41 9.21
C ILE A 44 -21.25 4.66 10.36
N VAL A 45 -20.98 3.37 10.42
CA VAL A 45 -21.37 2.49 11.52
C VAL A 45 -20.11 1.89 12.10
N THR A 46 -19.86 2.09 13.39
CA THR A 46 -18.71 1.49 14.09
C THR A 46 -19.01 0.07 14.56
N GLY A 47 -17.97 -0.72 14.88
CA GLY A 47 -18.10 -2.11 15.33
C GLY A 47 -18.92 -2.32 16.60
N GLU A 48 -19.02 -1.32 17.49
CA GLU A 48 -19.88 -1.36 18.69
C GLU A 48 -21.36 -1.04 18.40
N GLY A 49 -21.72 -0.75 17.14
CA GLY A 49 -23.04 -0.23 16.78
C GLY A 49 -23.24 1.23 17.18
N SER A 50 -22.19 1.89 17.67
CA SER A 50 -22.17 3.31 17.95
C SER A 50 -22.12 4.10 16.65
N VAL A 51 -22.89 5.18 16.62
CA VAL A 51 -22.89 6.11 15.51
C VAL A 51 -21.69 7.03 15.68
N GLY A 52 -20.89 7.23 14.64
CA GLY A 52 -19.71 8.11 14.67
C GLY A 52 -20.07 9.60 14.78
N SER A 53 -20.98 9.98 15.68
CA SER A 53 -21.29 11.38 15.99
C SER A 53 -20.00 12.05 16.45
N GLU A 54 -19.67 13.20 15.87
CA GLU A 54 -18.37 13.92 15.99
C GLU A 54 -17.22 13.38 15.11
N ALA A 55 -17.45 12.37 14.28
CA ALA A 55 -16.50 12.01 13.24
C ALA A 55 -16.55 13.00 12.07
N GLU A 56 -15.44 13.11 11.36
CA GLU A 56 -15.30 13.84 10.11
C GLU A 56 -14.84 12.89 9.01
N VAL A 57 -15.46 12.99 7.84
CA VAL A 57 -15.01 12.35 6.61
C VAL A 57 -14.14 13.32 5.83
N VAL A 58 -12.97 12.86 5.42
CA VAL A 58 -12.02 13.63 4.62
C VAL A 58 -11.80 12.90 3.30
N ILE A 59 -11.94 13.62 2.18
CA ILE A 59 -11.58 13.09 0.86
C ILE A 59 -10.27 13.71 0.42
N ILE A 60 -9.33 12.87 0.00
CA ILE A 60 -7.96 13.24 -0.37
C ILE A 60 -7.74 12.86 -1.84
N ASP A 61 -7.13 13.76 -2.62
CA ASP A 61 -6.57 13.46 -3.94
C ASP A 61 -5.38 12.52 -3.73
N ALA A 62 -5.50 11.25 -4.15
CA ALA A 62 -4.49 10.24 -3.85
C ALA A 62 -3.18 10.48 -4.63
N GLU A 63 -3.22 11.11 -5.81
CA GLU A 63 -2.01 11.43 -6.57
C GLU A 63 -1.26 12.62 -5.98
N ARG A 64 -2.00 13.62 -5.45
CA ARG A 64 -1.41 14.88 -4.98
C ARG A 64 -1.28 14.98 -3.46
N LEU A 65 -1.90 14.07 -2.71
CA LEU A 65 -2.01 14.11 -1.25
C LEU A 65 -2.58 15.43 -0.71
N VAL A 66 -3.63 15.93 -1.34
CA VAL A 66 -4.29 17.18 -0.95
C VAL A 66 -5.72 16.87 -0.51
N VAL A 67 -6.12 17.41 0.64
CA VAL A 67 -7.51 17.34 1.09
C VAL A 67 -8.40 18.12 0.11
N LEU A 68 -9.32 17.42 -0.53
CA LEU A 68 -10.30 18.00 -1.45
C LEU A 68 -11.55 18.50 -0.73
N ALA A 69 -12.04 17.71 0.23
CA ALA A 69 -13.21 18.06 1.01
C ALA A 69 -13.19 17.44 2.40
N ARG A 70 -13.97 18.06 3.28
CA ARG A 70 -14.30 17.60 4.62
C ARG A 70 -15.81 17.60 4.77
N ALA A 71 -16.37 16.54 5.32
CA ALA A 71 -17.80 16.41 5.56
C ALA A 71 -18.05 15.98 7.01
N PRO A 72 -18.87 16.74 7.75
CA PRO A 72 -19.27 16.32 9.09
C PRO A 72 -20.17 15.08 9.01
N VAL A 73 -20.11 14.27 10.06
CA VAL A 73 -20.95 13.09 10.24
C VAL A 73 -22.07 13.46 11.21
N ASP A 74 -23.31 13.20 10.82
CA ASP A 74 -24.47 13.48 11.67
C ASP A 74 -24.64 12.47 12.81
N ASP A 75 -25.57 12.74 13.73
CA ASP A 75 -25.86 11.89 14.89
C ASP A 75 -26.41 10.50 14.52
N GLN A 76 -26.70 10.24 13.23
CA GLN A 76 -27.12 8.96 12.66
C GLN A 76 -26.01 8.30 11.80
N GLY A 77 -24.83 8.92 11.72
CA GLY A 77 -23.66 8.42 11.02
C GLY A 77 -23.66 8.80 9.55
N GLY A 78 -24.68 9.53 9.12
CA GLY A 78 -24.84 9.99 7.76
C GLY A 78 -23.81 11.06 7.41
N PHE A 79 -23.26 10.96 6.20
CA PHE A 79 -22.46 12.02 5.62
C PHE A 79 -22.78 12.18 4.13
N VAL A 80 -22.52 13.38 3.63
CA VAL A 80 -22.58 13.70 2.20
C VAL A 80 -21.35 14.52 1.86
N VAL A 81 -20.59 14.09 0.87
CA VAL A 81 -19.41 14.80 0.39
C VAL A 81 -19.45 14.95 -1.13
N SER A 82 -19.04 16.12 -1.61
CA SER A 82 -18.93 16.45 -3.03
C SER A 82 -17.52 16.92 -3.34
N VAL A 83 -16.90 16.37 -4.39
CA VAL A 83 -15.54 16.73 -4.82
C VAL A 83 -15.43 16.78 -6.35
N PRO A 84 -14.51 17.56 -6.92
CA PRO A 84 -14.22 17.50 -8.35
C PRO A 84 -13.68 16.11 -8.75
N GLN A 85 -13.92 15.69 -9.99
CA GLN A 85 -13.38 14.44 -10.56
C GLN A 85 -11.85 14.40 -10.52
N ARG A 86 -11.30 13.29 -10.04
CA ARG A 86 -9.88 12.97 -9.96
C ARG A 86 -9.65 11.52 -10.36
N PRO A 87 -8.42 11.16 -10.79
CA PRO A 87 -8.09 9.80 -11.16
C PRO A 87 -8.26 8.81 -10.00
N SER A 88 -7.93 9.22 -8.77
CA SER A 88 -7.97 8.39 -7.59
C SER A 88 -8.21 9.23 -6.32
N TYR A 89 -8.85 8.60 -5.34
CA TYR A 89 -9.22 9.22 -4.07
C TYR A 89 -8.93 8.30 -2.91
N TRP A 90 -8.58 8.91 -1.78
CA TRP A 90 -8.65 8.24 -0.49
C TRP A 90 -9.74 8.85 0.38
N LEU A 91 -10.35 8.01 1.20
CA LEU A 91 -11.33 8.43 2.20
C LEU A 91 -10.75 8.20 3.59
N GLY A 92 -10.58 9.29 4.34
CA GLY A 92 -10.26 9.26 5.76
C GLY A 92 -11.51 9.45 6.61
N VAL A 93 -11.59 8.77 7.75
CA VAL A 93 -12.55 9.07 8.82
C VAL A 93 -11.77 9.23 10.11
N SER A 94 -11.98 10.34 10.80
CA SER A 94 -11.30 10.64 12.07
C SER A 94 -12.26 11.32 13.04
N GLY A 95 -12.02 11.18 14.34
CA GLY A 95 -12.85 11.80 15.37
C GLY A 95 -12.25 11.60 16.77
N PRO A 96 -12.64 12.42 17.76
CA PRO A 96 -12.01 12.47 19.08
C PRO A 96 -12.12 11.16 19.89
N TYR A 97 -13.01 10.25 19.52
CA TYR A 97 -13.27 8.99 20.21
C TYR A 97 -13.18 7.76 19.30
N MET A 98 -12.56 7.90 18.13
CA MET A 98 -12.37 6.80 17.20
C MET A 98 -10.93 6.73 16.72
N THR A 99 -10.52 5.54 16.28
CA THR A 99 -9.27 5.37 15.56
C THR A 99 -9.40 5.96 14.17
N THR A 100 -8.37 6.65 13.69
CA THR A 100 -8.33 7.16 12.32
C THR A 100 -8.43 5.99 11.35
N TYR A 101 -9.45 6.00 10.50
CA TYR A 101 -9.67 5.02 9.44
C TYR A 101 -9.32 5.63 8.10
N ILE A 102 -8.60 4.91 7.24
CA ILE A 102 -8.29 5.33 5.87
C ILE A 102 -8.64 4.19 4.92
N ASN A 103 -9.47 4.49 3.93
CA ASN A 103 -9.73 3.65 2.78
C ASN A 103 -8.96 4.22 1.57
N THR A 104 -7.86 3.57 1.21
CA THR A 104 -6.98 3.96 0.11
C THR A 104 -7.47 3.46 -1.25
N ALA A 105 -8.40 2.50 -1.26
CA ALA A 105 -9.07 1.98 -2.46
C ALA A 105 -10.46 2.62 -2.66
N PHE A 106 -10.68 3.82 -2.11
CA PHE A 106 -12.00 4.45 -2.14
C PHE A 106 -12.41 4.83 -3.58
N ALA A 107 -13.62 4.41 -3.95
CA ALA A 107 -14.26 4.78 -5.20
C ALA A 107 -15.66 5.36 -4.92
N PHE A 108 -16.06 6.36 -5.69
CA PHE A 108 -17.40 6.94 -5.65
C PHE A 108 -18.41 5.97 -6.27
N THR A 109 -18.95 5.07 -5.46
CA THR A 109 -19.96 4.06 -5.89
C THR A 109 -21.39 4.46 -5.55
N GLY A 110 -21.59 5.45 -4.66
CA GLY A 110 -22.90 5.85 -4.15
C GLY A 110 -23.51 4.90 -3.12
N GLU A 111 -22.80 3.83 -2.74
CA GLU A 111 -23.24 2.84 -1.75
C GLU A 111 -22.83 3.24 -0.31
N ALA A 112 -23.51 2.67 0.69
CA ALA A 112 -23.20 2.93 2.10
C ALA A 112 -21.85 2.33 2.50
N ILE A 113 -20.99 3.11 3.15
CA ILE A 113 -19.64 2.72 3.56
C ILE A 113 -19.63 2.30 5.02
N THR A 114 -19.47 1.01 5.30
CA THR A 114 -19.34 0.53 6.69
C THR A 114 -17.91 0.71 7.19
N VAL A 115 -17.73 1.35 8.34
CA VAL A 115 -16.42 1.56 8.98
C VAL A 115 -16.32 0.60 10.17
N GLY A 116 -15.96 -0.66 9.91
CA GLY A 116 -15.84 -1.67 10.96
C GLY A 116 -14.72 -1.35 11.95
N GLU A 117 -14.89 -1.72 13.22
CA GLU A 117 -13.77 -1.72 14.16
C GLU A 117 -12.63 -2.60 13.64
N PRO A 118 -11.37 -2.22 13.91
CA PRO A 118 -10.26 -3.15 13.80
C PRO A 118 -10.51 -4.37 14.70
N PRO A 119 -10.22 -5.61 14.24
CA PRO A 119 -10.05 -6.73 15.16
C PRO A 119 -9.05 -6.33 16.24
N ARG A 120 -9.43 -6.49 17.52
CA ARG A 120 -8.62 -6.15 18.69
C ARG A 120 -7.17 -6.59 18.46
N ALA A 121 -6.24 -5.62 18.48
CA ALA A 121 -4.83 -5.82 18.16
C ALA A 121 -4.29 -7.14 18.72
N GLN A 122 -3.95 -8.08 17.82
CA GLN A 122 -3.03 -9.13 18.21
C GLN A 122 -1.66 -8.46 18.31
N ALA A 123 -1.12 -8.47 19.52
CA ALA A 123 0.24 -8.02 19.78
C ALA A 123 1.17 -8.61 18.71
N ALA A 124 2.02 -7.76 18.12
CA ALA A 124 3.08 -8.16 17.20
C ALA A 124 3.96 -9.22 17.88
N GLY A 125 3.56 -10.47 17.67
CA GLY A 125 4.24 -11.66 18.14
C GLY A 125 5.02 -12.22 16.97
N LYS A 126 6.35 -12.14 17.10
CA LYS A 126 7.39 -12.77 16.29
C LYS A 126 6.93 -13.72 15.16
N ALA A 127 7.27 -13.34 13.92
CA ALA A 127 7.57 -14.19 12.77
C ALA A 127 6.64 -15.42 12.55
N ALA A 128 5.44 -15.17 12.07
CA ALA A 128 4.80 -16.09 11.13
C ALA A 128 5.19 -15.61 9.73
N GLN A 129 5.55 -16.54 8.82
CA GLN A 129 5.80 -16.27 7.39
C GLN A 129 4.84 -15.17 6.90
N VAL A 130 5.38 -13.98 6.63
CA VAL A 130 4.59 -12.81 6.28
C VAL A 130 4.24 -12.96 4.81
N VAL A 131 3.11 -13.61 4.51
CA VAL A 131 2.66 -13.78 3.13
C VAL A 131 2.19 -12.41 2.62
N GLY A 132 2.93 -11.79 1.70
CA GLY A 132 2.61 -10.49 1.08
C GLY A 132 3.85 -9.78 0.54
N ILE A 133 3.72 -8.65 -0.15
CA ILE A 133 4.86 -7.88 -0.68
C ILE A 133 5.50 -7.06 0.44
N LEU A 134 6.82 -7.16 0.65
CA LEU A 134 7.50 -6.37 1.67
C LEU A 134 7.41 -4.89 1.32
N GLY A 135 6.90 -4.08 2.24
CA GLY A 135 6.54 -2.68 2.02
C GLY A 135 5.09 -2.46 1.56
N ASP A 136 4.35 -3.49 1.12
CA ASP A 136 2.92 -3.40 0.80
C ASP A 136 2.12 -3.77 2.05
N VAL A 137 1.83 -2.77 2.87
CA VAL A 137 1.12 -3.00 4.14
C VAL A 137 -0.38 -3.05 3.96
N ASN A 138 -0.88 -2.60 2.82
CA ASN A 138 -2.30 -2.45 2.55
C ASN A 138 -2.85 -3.56 1.64
N ASN A 139 -2.01 -4.46 1.15
CA ASN A 139 -2.33 -5.65 0.35
C ASN A 139 -3.08 -5.31 -0.94
N ASP A 140 -2.65 -4.24 -1.62
CA ASP A 140 -3.10 -3.89 -2.98
C ASP A 140 -2.12 -4.33 -4.07
N ASN A 141 -1.08 -5.09 -3.69
CA ASN A 141 0.02 -5.58 -4.52
C ASN A 141 0.92 -4.48 -5.10
N GLN A 142 0.89 -3.28 -4.53
CA GLN A 142 1.79 -2.19 -4.90
C GLN A 142 2.50 -1.68 -3.64
N VAL A 143 3.75 -1.28 -3.78
CA VAL A 143 4.44 -0.51 -2.74
C VAL A 143 4.42 0.94 -3.15
N ASP A 144 3.51 1.69 -2.57
CA ASP A 144 3.24 3.07 -2.92
C ASP A 144 3.08 3.99 -1.71
N ILE A 145 2.67 5.23 -1.99
CA ILE A 145 2.60 6.28 -0.96
C ILE A 145 1.51 6.00 0.09
N ALA A 146 0.52 5.17 -0.22
CA ALA A 146 -0.44 4.65 0.74
C ALA A 146 0.28 3.85 1.83
N ASP A 147 1.23 2.99 1.46
CA ASP A 147 1.93 2.14 2.41
C ASP A 147 2.84 2.95 3.33
N ALA A 148 3.60 3.89 2.77
CA ALA A 148 4.44 4.80 3.56
C ALA A 148 3.63 5.58 4.60
N LEU A 149 2.41 6.00 4.24
CA LEU A 149 1.53 6.74 5.14
C LEU A 149 0.88 5.85 6.20
N LEU A 150 0.54 4.61 5.85
CA LEU A 150 0.02 3.62 6.79
C LEU A 150 1.06 3.21 7.83
N VAL A 151 2.31 2.98 7.40
CA VAL A 151 3.45 2.76 8.30
C VAL A 151 3.65 3.98 9.20
N LEU A 152 3.69 5.19 8.65
CA LEU A 152 3.81 6.42 9.43
C LEU A 152 2.69 6.59 10.46
N LEU A 153 1.44 6.34 10.08
CA LEU A 153 0.30 6.40 10.99
C LEU A 153 0.42 5.39 12.12
N TYR A 154 0.84 4.16 11.82
CA TYR A 154 1.14 3.14 12.83
C TYR A 154 2.20 3.64 13.84
N THR A 155 3.27 4.30 13.37
CA THR A 155 4.32 4.82 14.26
C THR A 155 3.81 5.89 15.24
N LEU A 156 2.81 6.67 14.84
CA LEU A 156 2.26 7.78 15.63
C LEU A 156 1.14 7.33 16.57
N GLU A 157 0.27 6.41 16.13
CA GLU A 157 -0.96 6.04 16.83
C GLU A 157 -0.96 4.64 17.47
N ARG A 158 0.12 3.85 17.32
CA ARG A 158 0.53 2.52 17.88
C ARG A 158 -0.49 1.58 18.57
N ALA A 159 -1.45 2.08 19.35
CA ALA A 159 -2.38 1.32 20.16
C ALA A 159 -3.59 0.72 19.39
N SER A 160 -3.95 1.25 18.22
CA SER A 160 -5.23 0.88 17.56
C SER A 160 -5.20 0.71 16.04
N PHE A 161 -4.03 0.81 15.41
CA PHE A 161 -3.93 0.77 13.95
C PHE A 161 -4.22 -0.63 13.38
N VAL A 162 -5.02 -0.70 12.32
CA VAL A 162 -5.19 -1.88 11.47
C VAL A 162 -5.07 -1.44 10.03
N ALA A 163 -4.26 -2.17 9.27
CA ALA A 163 -4.10 -1.90 7.86
C ALA A 163 -5.41 -2.21 7.10
N PRO A 164 -5.81 -1.36 6.15
CA PRO A 164 -7.01 -1.59 5.33
C PRO A 164 -6.87 -2.82 4.44
N ASN A 165 -7.96 -3.26 3.80
CA ASN A 165 -8.01 -4.38 2.85
C ASN A 165 -7.45 -5.74 3.35
N GLN A 166 -7.56 -6.02 4.65
CA GLN A 166 -6.90 -7.18 5.29
C GLN A 166 -5.37 -7.14 5.18
N GLY A 167 -4.81 -5.95 5.00
CA GLY A 167 -3.38 -5.71 4.93
C GLY A 167 -2.64 -6.11 6.20
N ASN A 168 -1.33 -6.26 6.08
CA ASN A 168 -0.47 -6.72 7.14
C ASN A 168 0.60 -5.68 7.46
N ILE A 169 0.43 -4.97 8.58
CA ILE A 169 1.38 -3.93 9.00
C ILE A 169 2.78 -4.46 9.28
N ALA A 170 2.95 -5.78 9.51
CA ALA A 170 4.26 -6.40 9.68
C ALA A 170 5.12 -6.35 8.41
N LEU A 171 4.51 -6.23 7.21
CA LEU A 171 5.24 -5.99 5.96
C LEU A 171 5.88 -4.60 5.91
N GLY A 172 5.55 -3.72 6.87
CA GLY A 172 6.12 -2.39 6.98
C GLY A 172 7.48 -2.34 7.67
N ASP A 173 7.96 -3.42 8.27
CA ASP A 173 9.33 -3.55 8.81
C ASP A 173 10.28 -3.91 7.66
N VAL A 174 10.55 -2.95 6.78
CA VAL A 174 11.25 -3.19 5.52
C VAL A 174 12.77 -3.32 5.69
N ASN A 175 13.31 -2.87 6.82
CA ASN A 175 14.72 -3.05 7.16
C ASN A 175 15.00 -4.30 8.03
N GLU A 176 13.95 -5.05 8.38
CA GLU A 176 13.97 -6.25 9.22
C GLU A 176 14.66 -6.09 10.58
N ASP A 177 14.65 -4.89 11.16
CA ASP A 177 15.27 -4.64 12.47
C ASP A 177 14.36 -5.05 13.65
N GLY A 178 13.12 -5.46 13.34
CA GLY A 178 12.11 -5.90 14.30
C GLY A 178 11.27 -4.76 14.86
N GLN A 179 11.43 -3.54 14.36
CA GLN A 179 10.65 -2.37 14.74
C GLN A 179 10.09 -1.68 13.52
N ILE A 180 8.76 -1.46 13.52
CA ILE A 180 8.10 -0.61 12.53
C ILE A 180 8.22 0.85 13.01
N ASP A 181 9.08 1.63 12.37
CA ASP A 181 9.34 3.02 12.72
C ASP A 181 9.58 3.96 11.52
N ILE A 182 10.10 5.17 11.77
CA ILE A 182 10.29 6.18 10.75
C ILE A 182 11.37 5.79 9.72
N ALA A 183 12.31 4.91 10.08
CA ALA A 183 13.33 4.39 9.18
C ALA A 183 12.67 3.59 8.05
N ASP A 184 11.65 2.79 8.36
CA ASP A 184 10.89 2.05 7.36
C ASP A 184 10.12 2.95 6.40
N VAL A 185 9.47 3.98 6.94
CA VAL A 185 8.78 5.00 6.13
C VAL A 185 9.74 5.63 5.13
N LEU A 186 10.97 5.94 5.55
CA LEU A 186 11.99 6.53 4.68
C LEU A 186 12.45 5.55 3.59
N LEU A 187 12.55 4.25 3.89
CA LEU A 187 12.92 3.23 2.92
C LEU A 187 11.82 3.00 1.89
N ILE A 188 10.55 2.89 2.31
CA ILE A 188 9.40 2.81 1.40
C ILE A 188 9.35 4.06 0.49
N MET A 189 9.54 5.25 1.05
CA MET A 189 9.59 6.50 0.27
C MET A 189 10.79 6.56 -0.70
N THR A 190 11.91 5.93 -0.35
CA THR A 190 13.09 5.83 -1.21
C THR A 190 12.81 4.89 -2.38
N TYR A 191 12.17 3.75 -2.12
CA TYR A 191 11.71 2.80 -3.14
C TYR A 191 10.76 3.47 -4.13
N ILE A 192 9.74 4.18 -3.64
CA ILE A 192 8.78 4.89 -4.50
C ILE A 192 9.47 5.93 -5.39
N ALA A 193 10.47 6.63 -4.86
CA ALA A 193 11.21 7.65 -5.61
C ALA A 193 12.16 7.05 -6.65
N ASN A 194 12.80 5.91 -6.31
CA ASN A 194 13.73 5.20 -7.17
C ASN A 194 13.85 3.72 -6.73
N PRO A 195 13.13 2.80 -7.37
CA PRO A 195 13.20 1.36 -7.03
C PRO A 195 14.58 0.72 -7.22
N LEU A 196 15.47 1.37 -7.99
CA LEU A 196 16.84 0.88 -8.26
C LEU A 196 17.90 1.56 -7.36
N ASP A 197 17.48 2.22 -6.28
CA ASP A 197 18.43 2.85 -5.37
C ASP A 197 19.28 1.79 -4.63
N PRO A 198 20.62 1.85 -4.70
CA PRO A 198 21.50 0.83 -4.12
C PRO A 198 21.50 0.81 -2.59
N THR A 199 20.81 1.75 -1.93
CA THR A 199 20.65 1.78 -0.47
C THR A 199 19.41 1.04 0.02
N LEU A 200 18.55 0.59 -0.89
CA LEU A 200 17.33 -0.15 -0.55
C LEU A 200 17.65 -1.58 -0.09
N PRO A 201 16.85 -2.13 0.84
CA PRO A 201 16.84 -3.56 1.14
C PRO A 201 16.50 -4.36 -0.12
N ASP A 202 17.13 -5.53 -0.29
CA ASP A 202 16.94 -6.37 -1.49
C ASP A 202 15.50 -6.90 -1.64
N GLU A 203 14.72 -6.91 -0.57
CA GLU A 203 13.41 -7.56 -0.48
C GLU A 203 12.22 -6.60 -0.62
N ILE A 204 12.45 -5.28 -0.54
CA ILE A 204 11.36 -4.29 -0.63
C ILE A 204 10.72 -4.28 -2.02
N GLY A 205 9.39 -4.25 -2.10
CA GLY A 205 8.66 -4.34 -3.37
C GLY A 205 8.59 -5.75 -3.95
N LEU A 206 9.12 -6.75 -3.27
CA LEU A 206 9.01 -8.15 -3.66
C LEU A 206 7.97 -8.83 -2.77
N ALA A 207 7.12 -9.64 -3.40
CA ALA A 207 6.35 -10.65 -2.67
C ALA A 207 7.34 -11.41 -1.81
N ALA A 208 7.01 -11.62 -0.53
CA ALA A 208 7.72 -12.49 0.40
C ALA A 208 7.76 -13.96 -0.05
N ASP A 209 7.62 -14.21 -1.35
CA ASP A 209 8.06 -15.39 -2.05
C ASP A 209 9.56 -15.25 -2.39
N PRO A 210 10.46 -15.79 -1.53
CA PRO A 210 11.89 -15.75 -1.80
C PRO A 210 12.28 -16.42 -3.13
N ASP A 211 11.45 -17.28 -3.71
CA ASP A 211 11.78 -17.85 -5.02
C ASP A 211 11.64 -16.80 -6.14
N ARG A 212 10.64 -15.92 -6.09
CA ARG A 212 10.48 -14.82 -7.05
C ARG A 212 11.68 -13.89 -7.04
N ALA A 213 12.17 -13.50 -5.86
CA ALA A 213 13.35 -12.64 -5.72
C ALA A 213 14.58 -13.27 -6.39
N VAL A 214 14.80 -14.57 -6.18
CA VAL A 214 15.89 -15.32 -6.81
C VAL A 214 15.75 -15.34 -8.33
N LEU A 215 14.54 -15.52 -8.85
CA LEU A 215 14.29 -15.49 -10.29
C LEU A 215 14.52 -14.11 -10.90
N ILE A 216 14.13 -13.02 -10.23
CA ILE A 216 14.41 -11.65 -10.68
C ILE A 216 15.93 -11.41 -10.76
N VAL A 217 16.70 -11.89 -9.77
CA VAL A 217 18.17 -11.81 -9.80
C VAL A 217 18.74 -12.63 -10.96
N LEU A 218 18.24 -13.85 -11.20
CA LEU A 218 18.62 -14.67 -12.36
C LEU A 218 18.38 -13.92 -13.67
N TYR A 219 17.19 -13.33 -13.83
CA TYR A 219 16.82 -12.54 -15.00
C TYR A 219 17.80 -11.38 -15.22
N GLY A 220 18.02 -10.56 -14.19
CA GLY A 220 18.90 -9.39 -14.28
C GLY A 220 20.38 -9.74 -14.52
N THR A 221 20.89 -10.77 -13.85
CA THR A 221 22.31 -11.18 -13.95
C THR A 221 22.66 -11.89 -15.24
N THR A 222 21.67 -12.51 -15.89
CA THR A 222 21.90 -13.29 -17.12
C THR A 222 21.37 -12.64 -18.39
N GLY A 223 21.07 -11.35 -18.32
CA GLY A 223 20.69 -10.54 -19.47
C GLY A 223 19.28 -10.83 -19.99
N GLY A 224 18.32 -11.03 -19.08
CA GLY A 224 16.93 -11.42 -19.32
C GLY A 224 16.19 -10.68 -20.43
N ASP A 225 16.51 -9.40 -20.64
CA ASP A 225 15.94 -8.59 -21.72
C ASP A 225 16.28 -9.10 -23.13
N ASN A 226 17.31 -9.95 -23.25
CA ASN A 226 17.78 -10.55 -24.51
C ASN A 226 17.55 -12.06 -24.58
N TRP A 227 16.81 -12.65 -23.64
CA TRP A 227 16.42 -14.05 -23.74
C TRP A 227 15.49 -14.26 -24.94
N GLU A 228 15.50 -15.47 -25.49
CA GLU A 228 14.65 -15.81 -26.64
C GLU A 228 13.15 -15.81 -26.25
N ASP A 229 12.84 -16.31 -25.06
CA ASP A 229 11.51 -16.26 -24.45
C ASP A 229 11.62 -15.82 -22.98
N ASN A 230 11.17 -14.59 -22.72
CA ASN A 230 11.04 -14.00 -21.39
C ASN A 230 9.57 -13.76 -21.02
N THR A 231 8.64 -14.53 -21.60
CA THR A 231 7.21 -14.36 -21.36
C THR A 231 6.91 -14.35 -19.85
N ASN A 232 6.22 -13.29 -19.42
CA ASN A 232 5.79 -13.01 -18.05
C ASN A 232 6.90 -12.81 -17.00
N TRP A 233 8.18 -12.88 -17.36
CA TRP A 233 9.26 -12.51 -16.45
C TRP A 233 9.14 -11.04 -16.04
N LEU A 234 9.39 -10.76 -14.76
CA LEU A 234 9.18 -9.44 -14.12
C LEU A 234 7.72 -8.94 -14.10
N SER A 235 6.73 -9.80 -14.32
CA SER A 235 5.32 -9.44 -14.21
C SER A 235 4.67 -9.95 -12.93
N GLU A 236 3.48 -9.44 -12.63
CA GLU A 236 2.73 -9.80 -11.42
C GLU A 236 1.96 -11.12 -11.52
N VAL A 237 2.01 -11.83 -12.65
CA VAL A 237 1.35 -13.15 -12.75
C VAL A 237 2.09 -14.18 -11.88
N PRO A 238 1.40 -15.24 -11.41
CA PRO A 238 2.01 -16.34 -10.66
C PRO A 238 3.27 -16.91 -11.32
N LEU A 239 4.24 -17.37 -10.51
CA LEU A 239 5.55 -17.83 -11.01
C LEU A 239 5.43 -19.02 -11.99
N ASN A 240 4.44 -19.89 -11.84
CA ASN A 240 4.20 -21.00 -12.77
C ASN A 240 3.62 -20.56 -14.13
N GLU A 241 3.28 -19.29 -14.30
CA GLU A 241 2.94 -18.70 -15.59
C GLU A 241 4.16 -18.05 -16.27
N TRP A 242 5.31 -18.00 -15.61
CA TRP A 242 6.56 -17.52 -16.20
C TRP A 242 7.16 -18.59 -17.10
N TYR A 243 7.70 -18.17 -18.24
CA TYR A 243 8.33 -19.12 -19.17
C TYR A 243 9.43 -19.92 -18.47
N GLY A 244 9.36 -21.25 -18.60
CA GLY A 244 10.38 -22.16 -18.07
C GLY A 244 10.31 -22.39 -16.55
N VAL A 245 9.29 -21.88 -15.84
CA VAL A 245 9.17 -22.02 -14.39
C VAL A 245 8.03 -22.97 -14.04
N THR A 246 8.31 -23.96 -13.18
CA THR A 246 7.28 -24.82 -12.58
C THR A 246 7.30 -24.67 -11.06
N THR A 247 6.13 -24.59 -10.44
CA THR A 247 5.99 -24.53 -8.98
C THR A 247 5.23 -25.71 -8.41
N ASP A 248 5.36 -25.95 -7.10
CA ASP A 248 4.48 -26.85 -6.37
C ASP A 248 3.13 -26.19 -6.02
N TYR A 249 2.32 -26.88 -5.19
CA TYR A 249 1.02 -26.42 -4.74
C TYR A 249 1.08 -25.24 -3.76
N GLU A 250 2.26 -24.96 -3.18
CA GLU A 250 2.53 -23.82 -2.30
C GLU A 250 3.15 -22.64 -3.07
N GLY A 251 3.33 -22.76 -4.40
CA GLY A 251 3.92 -21.73 -5.24
C GLY A 251 5.46 -21.73 -5.24
N ARG A 252 6.12 -22.71 -4.63
CA ARG A 252 7.59 -22.80 -4.59
C ARG A 252 8.14 -23.34 -5.90
N VAL A 253 9.22 -22.75 -6.40
CA VAL A 253 9.86 -23.16 -7.65
C VAL A 253 10.50 -24.53 -7.48
N THR A 254 10.07 -25.45 -8.33
CA THR A 254 10.48 -26.86 -8.34
C THR A 254 11.25 -27.25 -9.59
N SER A 255 10.97 -26.59 -10.72
CA SER A 255 11.70 -26.74 -11.98
C SER A 255 12.01 -25.39 -12.60
N LEU A 256 13.23 -25.26 -13.14
CA LEU A 256 13.65 -24.20 -14.05
C LEU A 256 14.18 -24.83 -15.34
N GLU A 257 13.55 -24.50 -16.46
CA GLU A 257 13.84 -24.98 -17.81
C GLU A 257 14.02 -23.81 -18.76
N LEU A 258 15.26 -23.31 -18.84
CA LEU A 258 15.69 -22.16 -19.65
C LEU A 258 16.77 -22.56 -20.69
N THR A 259 16.90 -23.85 -20.98
CA THR A 259 17.84 -24.34 -22.00
C THR A 259 17.64 -23.66 -23.33
N GLU A 260 18.75 -23.32 -23.98
CA GLU A 260 18.76 -22.64 -25.28
C GLU A 260 18.09 -21.24 -25.26
N ASN A 261 17.81 -20.67 -24.09
CA ASN A 261 17.16 -19.36 -23.94
C ASN A 261 18.13 -18.16 -23.95
N GLN A 262 19.34 -18.36 -24.49
CA GLN A 262 20.35 -17.30 -24.67
C GLN A 262 20.80 -16.60 -23.38
N LEU A 263 20.80 -17.30 -22.26
CA LEU A 263 21.35 -16.78 -21.00
C LEU A 263 22.83 -16.38 -21.21
N THR A 264 23.18 -15.18 -20.78
CA THR A 264 24.55 -14.65 -20.83
C THR A 264 25.05 -14.35 -19.42
N GLY A 265 26.34 -14.02 -19.23
CA GLY A 265 26.83 -13.64 -17.90
C GLY A 265 26.93 -14.79 -16.89
N PRO A 266 27.15 -14.46 -15.60
CA PRO A 266 27.32 -15.46 -14.54
C PRO A 266 25.97 -15.96 -14.01
N ILE A 267 25.91 -17.24 -13.69
CA ILE A 267 24.79 -17.83 -12.94
C ILE A 267 24.86 -17.35 -11.48
N PRO A 268 23.83 -16.70 -10.93
CA PRO A 268 23.88 -16.13 -9.60
C PRO A 268 23.86 -17.21 -8.51
N GLU A 269 24.64 -17.03 -7.46
CA GLU A 269 24.68 -17.96 -6.32
C GLU A 269 23.36 -18.02 -5.53
N THR A 270 22.53 -16.97 -5.67
CA THR A 270 21.19 -16.89 -5.08
C THR A 270 20.26 -18.00 -5.56
N LEU A 271 20.54 -18.64 -6.71
CA LEU A 271 19.82 -19.86 -7.13
C LEU A 271 19.83 -20.98 -6.07
N GLY A 272 20.85 -21.04 -5.22
CA GLY A 272 20.91 -21.98 -4.09
C GLY A 272 19.88 -21.70 -2.98
N GLN A 273 19.14 -20.60 -3.06
CA GLN A 273 18.06 -20.27 -2.14
C GLN A 273 16.71 -20.91 -2.55
N LEU A 274 16.56 -21.39 -3.80
CA LEU A 274 15.38 -22.15 -4.23
C LEU A 274 15.36 -23.55 -3.57
N LYS A 275 14.82 -23.63 -2.35
CA LYS A 275 14.92 -24.84 -1.51
C LYS A 275 14.11 -26.03 -2.04
N SER A 276 13.06 -25.77 -2.81
CA SER A 276 12.21 -26.79 -3.43
C SER A 276 12.69 -27.17 -4.84
N LEU A 277 13.74 -26.54 -5.37
CA LEU A 277 14.22 -26.81 -6.72
C LEU A 277 14.88 -28.20 -6.79
N HIS A 278 14.37 -29.03 -7.70
CA HIS A 278 14.95 -30.34 -7.97
C HIS A 278 15.30 -30.57 -9.44
N THR A 279 14.82 -29.70 -10.33
CA THR A 279 15.14 -29.74 -11.76
C THR A 279 15.68 -28.38 -12.20
N LEU A 280 16.86 -28.37 -12.82
CA LEU A 280 17.53 -27.14 -13.29
C LEU A 280 18.20 -27.39 -14.65
N TRP A 281 17.72 -26.68 -15.66
CA TRP A 281 18.25 -26.67 -17.02
C TRP A 281 18.41 -25.22 -17.45
N LEU A 282 19.66 -24.79 -17.67
CA LEU A 282 20.04 -23.42 -18.06
C LEU A 282 20.80 -23.45 -19.39
#